data_AF-B4DAU4-F1
#
_entry.id   AF-B4DAU4-F1
#
_cell.length_a   1.000
_cell.length_b   1.000
_cell.length_c   1.000
_cell.angle_alpha   90.00
_cell.angle_beta   90.00
_cell.angle_gamma   90.00
#
_symmetry.space_group_name_H-M   'P 1'
#
loop_
_entity.id
_entity.type
_entity.pdbx_description
1 polymer ?
#
loop_
_entity_poly.entity_id
_entity_poly.type
_entity_poly.pdbx_seq_one_letter_code
_entity_poly.pdbx_strand_id
1 'polypeptide(L)'
;MRVLLASLLISIPLAHGDTWVPPVTQIYHSRDASLVVRIDPVQRDQKDARPTATITKWSPKDRSYRFVRRVTLRNPRSPIIALITNDACFLITFDDWFGVGTTDNAVVIYDLDKGSIHNYRIDDFLPESYREKFQRSTSSLTWRGEPFVDEWEHTIYVPLPDTTPDSKGFEPHIEIDPAKHKIWIQKEDKPEQ
;
A
#
# COMPACT_ATOMS: atom_id res chain seq x y z
N MET A 1 19.46 -13.74 -62.28
CA MET A 1 18.43 -13.09 -61.46
C MET A 1 18.68 -13.50 -60.01
N ARG A 2 19.29 -12.65 -59.18
CA ARG A 2 19.57 -12.93 -57.76
C ARG A 2 18.58 -12.12 -56.93
N VAL A 3 17.66 -12.80 -56.25
CA VAL A 3 16.76 -12.17 -55.28
C VAL A 3 17.52 -12.06 -53.96
N LEU A 4 17.83 -10.84 -53.55
CA LEU A 4 18.35 -10.54 -52.21
C LEU A 4 17.17 -10.55 -51.23
N LEU A 5 17.09 -11.55 -50.37
CA LEU A 5 16.22 -11.52 -49.20
C LEU A 5 16.89 -10.63 -48.15
N ALA A 6 16.30 -9.45 -47.90
CA ALA A 6 16.68 -8.60 -46.78
C ALA A 6 15.96 -9.12 -45.52
N SER A 7 16.73 -9.70 -44.60
CA SER A 7 16.22 -10.14 -43.29
C SER A 7 16.02 -8.94 -42.37
N LEU A 8 14.76 -8.60 -42.09
CA LEU A 8 14.37 -7.59 -41.12
C LEU A 8 14.50 -8.18 -39.70
N LEU A 9 15.56 -7.80 -38.97
CA LEU A 9 15.72 -8.10 -37.55
C LEU A 9 14.76 -7.21 -36.75
N ILE A 10 13.60 -7.74 -36.40
CA ILE A 10 12.68 -7.11 -35.45
C ILE A 10 13.24 -7.33 -34.05
N SER A 11 13.83 -6.28 -33.45
CA SER A 11 14.18 -6.28 -32.03
C SER A 11 12.89 -6.21 -31.22
N ILE A 12 12.45 -7.35 -30.66
CA ILE A 12 11.37 -7.36 -29.67
C ILE A 12 11.98 -6.84 -28.37
N PRO A 13 11.57 -5.67 -27.84
CA PRO A 13 12.02 -5.27 -26.51
C PRO A 13 11.57 -6.35 -25.53
N LEU A 14 12.52 -6.90 -24.77
CA LEU A 14 12.24 -7.77 -23.64
C LEU A 14 11.35 -6.98 -22.66
N ALA A 15 10.05 -7.28 -22.67
CA ALA A 15 9.16 -6.78 -21.64
C ALA A 15 9.65 -7.38 -20.32
N HIS A 16 10.13 -6.52 -19.42
CA HIS A 16 10.43 -6.92 -18.05
C HIS A 16 9.09 -7.16 -17.35
N GLY A 17 8.63 -8.41 -17.42
CA GLY A 17 7.51 -8.89 -16.62
C GLY A 17 7.96 -8.97 -15.16
N ASP A 18 7.13 -8.45 -14.26
CA ASP A 18 7.37 -8.62 -12.83
C ASP A 18 7.23 -10.11 -12.49
N THR A 19 8.29 -10.71 -11.95
CA THR A 19 8.20 -12.06 -11.40
C THR A 19 7.69 -11.96 -9.97
N TRP A 20 6.45 -12.36 -9.78
CA TRP A 20 5.80 -12.35 -8.48
C TRP A 20 5.81 -13.73 -7.83
N VAL A 21 6.32 -13.80 -6.61
CA VAL A 21 6.17 -14.99 -5.76
C VAL A 21 4.73 -15.03 -5.24
N PRO A 22 4.09 -16.21 -5.07
CA PRO A 22 2.79 -16.31 -4.43
C PRO A 22 2.76 -15.64 -3.04
N PRO A 23 1.64 -15.02 -2.65
CA PRO A 23 1.54 -14.40 -1.33
C PRO A 23 1.62 -15.44 -0.22
N VAL A 24 2.35 -15.12 0.83
CA VAL A 24 2.50 -15.92 2.06
C VAL A 24 1.92 -15.16 3.24
N THR A 25 1.71 -15.85 4.38
CA THR A 25 1.27 -15.19 5.61
C THR A 25 2.25 -14.10 6.01
N GLN A 26 1.73 -12.89 6.25
CA GLN A 26 2.52 -11.74 6.68
C GLN A 26 2.15 -11.34 8.11
N ILE A 27 3.11 -10.79 8.84
CA ILE A 27 2.95 -10.34 10.21
C ILE A 27 3.44 -8.90 10.32
N TYR A 28 2.60 -8.03 10.85
CA TYR A 28 2.90 -6.63 11.11
C TYR A 28 2.68 -6.33 12.59
N HIS A 29 3.36 -5.30 13.08
CA HIS A 29 3.26 -4.84 14.47
C HIS A 29 2.75 -3.41 14.49
N SER A 30 2.01 -3.03 15.54
CA SER A 30 1.79 -1.62 15.84
C SER A 30 3.12 -0.93 16.19
N ARG A 31 3.15 0.40 16.17
CA ARG A 31 4.38 1.16 16.41
C ARG A 31 5.00 0.89 17.78
N ASP A 32 4.19 0.63 18.80
CA ASP A 32 4.63 0.24 20.14
C ASP A 32 4.77 -1.28 20.34
N ALA A 33 4.56 -2.07 19.28
CA ALA A 33 4.51 -3.53 19.27
C ALA A 33 3.49 -4.16 20.24
N SER A 34 2.54 -3.40 20.77
CA SER A 34 1.47 -3.91 21.62
C SER A 34 0.44 -4.72 20.84
N LEU A 35 0.33 -4.50 19.53
CA LEU A 35 -0.55 -5.25 18.63
C LEU A 35 0.26 -6.01 17.59
N VAL A 36 -0.31 -7.15 17.17
CA VAL A 36 0.16 -7.95 16.05
C VAL A 36 -0.98 -8.16 15.06
N VAL A 37 -0.72 -7.90 13.78
CA VAL A 37 -1.62 -8.18 12.67
C VAL A 37 -1.04 -9.31 11.86
N ARG A 38 -1.70 -10.47 11.88
CA ARG A 38 -1.39 -11.58 10.99
C ARG A 38 -2.34 -11.55 9.80
N ILE A 39 -1.81 -11.46 8.59
CA ILE A 39 -2.58 -11.53 7.35
C ILE A 39 -2.39 -12.90 6.73
N ASP A 40 -3.47 -13.66 6.65
CA ASP A 40 -3.51 -14.92 5.91
C ASP A 40 -4.01 -14.65 4.48
N PRO A 41 -3.19 -14.90 3.45
CA PRO A 41 -3.52 -14.58 2.06
C PRO A 41 -4.46 -15.63 1.45
N VAL A 42 -4.99 -15.30 0.27
CA VAL A 42 -5.76 -16.24 -0.54
C VAL A 42 -4.88 -16.83 -1.63
N GLN A 43 -4.86 -18.16 -1.71
CA GLN A 43 -4.11 -18.90 -2.73
C GLN A 43 -4.82 -18.90 -4.08
N ARG A 44 -4.07 -19.06 -5.18
CA ARG A 44 -4.54 -18.82 -6.55
C ARG A 44 -5.81 -19.60 -6.92
N ASP A 45 -5.91 -20.83 -6.44
CA ASP A 45 -6.99 -21.80 -6.66
C ASP A 45 -8.28 -21.49 -5.88
N GLN A 46 -8.19 -20.68 -4.83
CA GLN A 46 -9.34 -20.27 -4.02
C GLN A 46 -10.07 -19.11 -4.68
N LYS A 47 -10.98 -19.44 -5.60
CA LYS A 47 -11.87 -18.46 -6.25
C LYS A 47 -12.84 -17.87 -5.20
N ASP A 48 -13.07 -16.57 -5.26
CA ASP A 48 -14.00 -15.82 -4.40
C ASP A 48 -13.65 -15.68 -2.91
N ALA A 49 -12.62 -16.38 -2.42
CA ALA A 49 -12.09 -16.16 -1.08
C ALA A 49 -11.45 -14.77 -0.92
N ARG A 50 -11.34 -14.30 0.32
CA ARG A 50 -10.71 -13.03 0.69
C ARG A 50 -9.70 -13.21 1.82
N PRO A 51 -8.59 -12.45 1.80
CA PRO A 51 -7.57 -12.54 2.82
C PRO A 51 -8.15 -12.06 4.15
N THR A 52 -7.55 -12.54 5.23
CA THR A 52 -8.05 -12.28 6.57
C THR A 52 -6.94 -11.69 7.42
N ALA A 53 -7.20 -10.55 8.06
CA ALA A 53 -6.35 -9.99 9.09
C ALA A 53 -6.84 -10.44 10.48
N THR A 54 -6.01 -11.14 11.23
CA THR A 54 -6.24 -11.46 12.65
C THR A 54 -5.39 -10.52 13.49
N ILE A 55 -6.05 -9.74 14.34
CA ILE A 55 -5.45 -8.74 15.23
C ILE A 55 -5.40 -9.33 16.64
N THR A 56 -4.22 -9.29 17.25
CA THR A 56 -4.02 -9.69 18.65
C THR A 56 -3.29 -8.58 19.41
N LYS A 57 -3.51 -8.52 20.74
CA LYS A 57 -2.90 -7.54 21.64
C LYS A 57 -2.11 -8.23 22.73
N TRP A 58 -0.92 -7.74 23.02
CA TRP A 58 -0.11 -8.20 24.13
C TRP A 58 -0.82 -7.92 25.45
N SER A 59 -0.99 -8.96 26.27
CA SER A 59 -1.47 -8.87 27.64
C SER A 59 -0.28 -9.05 28.59
N PRO A 60 0.20 -7.98 29.27
CA PRO A 60 1.26 -8.11 30.25
C PRO A 60 0.89 -9.04 31.41
N LYS A 61 -0.39 -9.05 31.80
CA LYS A 61 -0.93 -9.90 32.86
C LYS A 61 -0.77 -11.39 32.53
N ASP A 62 -1.07 -11.77 31.29
CA ASP A 62 -1.07 -13.16 30.85
C ASP A 62 0.22 -13.56 30.13
N ARG A 63 1.14 -12.61 29.93
CA ARG A 63 2.37 -12.74 29.12
C ARG A 63 2.10 -13.41 27.77
N SER A 64 0.99 -13.07 27.13
CA SER A 64 0.54 -13.68 25.88
C SER A 64 -0.23 -12.69 25.03
N TYR A 65 -0.32 -12.97 23.73
CA TYR A 65 -1.20 -12.25 22.81
C TYR A 65 -2.63 -12.76 22.96
N ARG A 66 -3.56 -11.82 23.16
CA ARG A 66 -5.00 -12.07 23.22
C ARG A 66 -5.64 -11.65 21.90
N PHE A 67 -6.59 -12.45 21.44
CA PHE A 67 -7.39 -12.11 20.27
C PHE A 67 -8.16 -10.81 20.52
N VAL A 68 -8.05 -9.88 19.57
CA VAL A 68 -8.84 -8.64 19.54
C VAL A 68 -9.98 -8.80 18.55
N ARG A 69 -9.64 -9.06 17.28
CA ARG A 69 -10.60 -9.12 16.18
C ARG A 69 -10.03 -9.85 14.97
N ARG A 70 -10.94 -10.29 14.10
CA ARG A 70 -10.66 -10.72 12.74
C ARG A 70 -11.38 -9.82 11.73
N VAL A 71 -10.70 -9.44 10.66
CA VAL A 71 -11.21 -8.59 9.58
C VAL A 71 -11.04 -9.30 8.25
N THR A 72 -12.10 -9.42 7.47
CA THR A 72 -12.00 -9.84 6.06
C THR A 72 -11.54 -8.65 5.24
N LEU A 73 -10.42 -8.80 4.55
CA LEU A 73 -9.81 -7.73 3.77
C LEU A 73 -10.46 -7.63 2.38
N ARG A 74 -10.53 -6.40 1.87
CA ARG A 74 -11.04 -6.08 0.53
C ARG A 74 -10.11 -6.58 -0.57
N ASN A 75 -8.79 -6.58 -0.33
CA ASN A 75 -7.78 -7.00 -1.29
C ASN A 75 -8.12 -8.40 -1.85
N PRO A 76 -7.96 -8.66 -3.15
CA PRO A 76 -8.36 -9.93 -3.75
C PRO A 76 -7.47 -11.11 -3.33
N ARG A 77 -6.20 -10.86 -2.98
CA ARG A 77 -5.21 -11.91 -2.66
C ARG A 77 -4.48 -11.68 -1.35
N SER A 78 -3.83 -10.54 -1.23
CA SER A 78 -3.17 -10.01 -0.03
C SER A 78 -2.86 -8.55 -0.31
N PRO A 79 -2.84 -7.67 0.71
CA PRO A 79 -2.12 -6.42 0.57
C PRO A 79 -0.60 -6.65 0.48
N ILE A 80 0.14 -5.66 -0.03
CA ILE A 80 1.61 -5.65 0.04
C ILE A 80 2.06 -5.20 1.43
N ILE A 81 1.45 -4.16 2.00
CA ILE A 81 1.76 -3.63 3.33
C ILE A 81 0.48 -3.46 4.13
N ALA A 82 0.57 -3.67 5.44
CA ALA A 82 -0.47 -3.27 6.39
C ALA A 82 0.11 -2.54 7.60
N LEU A 83 -0.62 -1.55 8.10
CA LEU A 83 -0.32 -0.78 9.30
C LEU A 83 -1.54 -0.80 10.23
N ILE A 84 -1.30 -0.78 11.54
CA ILE A 84 -2.36 -0.66 12.55
C ILE A 84 -1.96 0.39 13.58
N THR A 85 -2.92 1.23 13.97
CA THR A 85 -2.72 2.21 15.06
C THR A 85 -2.65 1.50 16.41
N ASN A 86 -1.92 2.05 17.38
CA ASN A 86 -1.71 1.42 18.70
C ASN A 86 -3.01 1.22 19.50
N ASP A 87 -4.03 2.04 19.22
CA ASP A 87 -5.37 1.92 19.80
C ASP A 87 -6.27 0.87 19.12
N ALA A 88 -5.80 0.26 18.01
CA ALA A 88 -6.55 -0.64 17.15
C ALA A 88 -7.84 -0.03 16.57
N CYS A 89 -7.90 1.30 16.41
CA CYS A 89 -9.01 1.97 15.74
C CYS A 89 -8.94 1.86 14.21
N PHE A 90 -7.73 1.84 13.63
CA PHE A 90 -7.56 1.79 12.18
C PHE A 90 -6.57 0.71 11.76
N LEU A 91 -6.97 -0.08 10.77
CA LEU A 91 -6.09 -0.92 9.97
C LEU A 91 -6.02 -0.28 8.58
N ILE A 92 -4.82 -0.09 8.05
CA ILE A 92 -4.59 0.49 6.73
C ILE A 92 -3.80 -0.53 5.92
N THR A 93 -4.19 -0.76 4.67
CA THR A 93 -3.45 -1.62 3.75
C THR A 93 -3.08 -0.88 2.48
N PHE A 94 -1.92 -1.22 1.93
CA PHE A 94 -1.40 -0.62 0.71
C PHE A 94 -1.17 -1.66 -0.37
N ASP A 95 -1.67 -1.31 -1.56
CA ASP A 95 -1.58 -2.06 -2.81
C ASP A 95 -2.15 -3.49 -2.75
N ASP A 96 -2.55 -3.99 -3.90
CA ASP A 96 -2.83 -5.41 -4.05
C ASP A 96 -1.57 -6.17 -4.46
N TRP A 97 -1.42 -7.40 -3.95
CA TRP A 97 -0.49 -8.36 -4.51
C TRP A 97 -0.78 -8.57 -6.00
N PHE A 98 0.25 -8.51 -6.85
CA PHE A 98 0.16 -8.45 -8.32
C PHE A 98 -0.44 -7.16 -8.91
N GLY A 99 -0.56 -6.07 -8.15
CA GLY A 99 -1.25 -4.86 -8.59
C GLY A 99 -0.78 -3.58 -7.91
N VAL A 100 0.54 -3.40 -7.78
CA VAL A 100 1.10 -2.19 -7.14
C VAL A 100 0.74 -0.96 -7.95
N GLY A 101 -0.04 -0.09 -7.32
CA GLY A 101 -0.49 1.17 -7.87
C GLY A 101 -1.36 1.13 -9.12
N THR A 102 -1.99 -0.01 -9.42
CA THR A 102 -2.84 -0.17 -10.61
C THR A 102 -4.29 -0.55 -10.28
N THR A 103 -4.58 -0.94 -9.04
CA THR A 103 -5.91 -1.41 -8.61
C THR A 103 -6.71 -0.37 -7.83
N ASP A 104 -7.95 -0.73 -7.49
CA ASP A 104 -8.86 0.04 -6.63
C ASP A 104 -8.46 0.08 -5.15
N ASN A 105 -7.40 -0.64 -4.77
CA ASN A 105 -6.97 -0.82 -3.38
C ASN A 105 -5.54 -0.32 -3.19
N ALA A 106 -5.18 0.81 -3.81
CA ALA A 106 -3.88 1.43 -3.57
C ALA A 106 -3.74 1.81 -2.09
N VAL A 107 -4.81 2.36 -1.51
CA VAL A 107 -4.98 2.52 -0.05
C VAL A 107 -6.34 1.97 0.34
N VAL A 108 -6.41 1.16 1.39
CA VAL A 108 -7.68 0.76 2.02
C VAL A 108 -7.61 1.06 3.50
N ILE A 109 -8.59 1.81 3.99
CA ILE A 109 -8.75 2.20 5.39
C ILE A 109 -9.90 1.38 5.96
N TYR A 110 -9.61 0.57 6.97
CA TYR A 110 -10.59 -0.15 7.77
C TYR A 110 -10.73 0.59 9.09
N ASP A 111 -11.84 1.31 9.26
CA ASP A 111 -12.24 1.87 10.55
C ASP A 111 -12.81 0.72 11.38
N LEU A 112 -12.01 0.24 12.34
CA LEU A 112 -12.33 -0.90 13.16
C LEU A 112 -13.33 -0.54 14.27
N ASP A 113 -13.46 0.73 14.61
CA ASP A 113 -14.47 1.16 15.58
C ASP A 113 -15.86 1.20 14.93
N LYS A 114 -15.97 1.85 13.77
CA LYS A 114 -17.24 2.00 13.03
C LYS A 114 -17.58 0.81 12.13
N GLY A 115 -16.61 -0.05 11.82
CA GLY A 115 -16.78 -1.18 10.91
C GLY A 115 -16.89 -0.78 9.43
N SER A 116 -16.49 0.44 9.07
CA SER A 116 -16.52 0.95 7.69
C SER A 116 -15.21 0.70 6.95
N ILE A 117 -15.31 0.56 5.63
CA ILE A 117 -14.16 0.31 4.75
C ILE A 117 -14.19 1.37 3.65
N HIS A 118 -13.07 2.08 3.48
CA HIS A 118 -12.86 3.08 2.45
C HIS A 118 -11.65 2.69 1.61
N ASN A 119 -11.79 2.61 0.29
CA ASN A 119 -10.69 2.28 -0.62
C ASN A 119 -10.47 3.41 -1.61
N TYR A 120 -9.22 3.59 -1.99
CA TYR A 120 -8.76 4.62 -2.91
C TYR A 120 -7.87 4.01 -3.96
N ARG A 121 -8.13 4.39 -5.20
CA ARG A 121 -7.18 4.29 -6.30
C ARG A 121 -6.14 5.38 -6.16
N ILE A 122 -4.99 5.20 -6.80
CA ILE A 122 -3.96 6.23 -6.82
C ILE A 122 -4.48 7.54 -7.43
N ASP A 123 -5.25 7.46 -8.52
CA ASP A 123 -5.77 8.64 -9.21
C ASP A 123 -6.82 9.42 -8.39
N ASP A 124 -7.32 8.88 -7.28
CA ASP A 124 -8.20 9.59 -6.35
C ASP A 124 -7.46 10.67 -5.53
N PHE A 125 -6.14 10.52 -5.31
CA PHE A 125 -5.37 11.41 -4.43
C PHE A 125 -4.02 11.87 -5.02
N LEU A 126 -3.49 11.19 -6.03
CA LEU A 126 -2.21 11.51 -6.64
C LEU A 126 -2.40 11.99 -8.10
N PRO A 127 -2.15 13.29 -8.37
CA PRO A 127 -2.28 13.87 -9.70
C PRO A 127 -1.40 13.16 -10.74
N GLU A 128 -1.83 13.21 -11.99
CA GLU A 128 -1.09 12.64 -13.14
C GLU A 128 0.36 13.15 -13.21
N SER A 129 0.57 14.44 -12.93
CA SER A 129 1.89 15.08 -12.92
C SER A 129 2.90 14.48 -11.93
N TYR A 130 2.43 13.74 -10.92
CA TYR A 130 3.28 12.93 -10.05
C TYR A 130 3.45 11.51 -10.63
N ARG A 131 2.33 10.88 -11.01
CA ARG A 131 2.30 9.50 -11.52
C ARG A 131 3.15 9.28 -12.79
N GLU A 132 3.34 10.30 -13.62
CA GLU A 132 4.18 10.22 -14.82
C GLU A 132 5.68 10.14 -14.51
N LYS A 133 6.11 10.64 -13.34
CA LYS A 133 7.52 10.70 -12.95
C LYS A 133 8.01 9.42 -12.28
N PHE A 134 7.07 8.59 -11.81
CA PHE A 134 7.37 7.41 -11.03
C PHE A 134 7.76 6.23 -11.92
N GLN A 135 8.65 5.39 -11.38
CA GLN A 135 9.10 4.19 -12.07
C GLN A 135 7.92 3.24 -12.33
N ARG A 136 7.86 2.72 -13.56
CA ARG A 136 6.84 1.77 -14.01
C ARG A 136 7.48 0.49 -14.51
N SER A 137 6.80 -0.61 -14.24
CA SER A 137 7.02 -1.89 -14.91
C SER A 137 5.83 -2.21 -15.84
N THR A 138 5.80 -3.42 -16.38
CA THR A 138 4.67 -3.91 -17.18
C THR A 138 3.34 -3.94 -16.39
N SER A 139 3.40 -4.14 -15.07
CA SER A 139 2.22 -4.35 -14.21
C SER A 139 2.15 -3.48 -12.96
N SER A 140 3.17 -2.66 -12.70
CA SER A 140 3.32 -1.92 -11.45
C SER A 140 3.68 -0.45 -11.67
N LEU A 141 3.16 0.41 -10.80
CA LEU A 141 3.58 1.80 -10.64
C LEU A 141 4.15 1.95 -9.23
N THR A 142 5.47 2.10 -9.10
CA THR A 142 6.10 2.32 -7.79
C THR A 142 5.81 3.75 -7.34
N TRP A 143 4.79 3.93 -6.51
CA TRP A 143 4.24 5.25 -6.18
C TRP A 143 4.52 5.73 -4.75
N ARG A 144 5.11 4.87 -3.93
CA ARG A 144 5.37 5.13 -2.51
C ARG A 144 6.65 4.46 -2.03
N GLY A 145 7.23 5.03 -0.98
CA GLY A 145 8.17 4.36 -0.09
C GLY A 145 7.46 3.54 1.00
N GLU A 146 8.19 3.30 2.09
CA GLU A 146 7.67 2.57 3.26
C GLU A 146 6.77 3.49 4.11
N PRO A 147 5.49 3.17 4.28
CA PRO A 147 4.58 3.99 5.06
C PRO A 147 4.75 3.75 6.56
N PHE A 148 4.43 4.74 7.39
CA PHE A 148 4.44 4.60 8.85
C PHE A 148 3.31 5.38 9.53
N VAL A 149 2.89 4.90 10.70
CA VAL A 149 1.88 5.55 11.54
C VAL A 149 2.56 6.61 12.41
N ASP A 150 2.13 7.87 12.35
CA ASP A 150 2.31 8.83 13.43
C ASP A 150 1.15 8.68 14.43
N GLU A 151 1.49 8.18 15.62
CA GLU A 151 0.52 7.86 16.67
C GLU A 151 0.06 9.10 17.45
N TRP A 152 0.79 10.23 17.37
CA TRP A 152 0.37 11.47 18.03
C TRP A 152 -0.72 12.19 17.24
N GLU A 153 -0.56 12.22 15.92
CA GLU A 153 -1.49 12.89 15.00
C GLU A 153 -2.48 11.90 14.36
N HIS A 154 -2.43 10.61 14.75
CA HIS A 154 -3.20 9.51 14.15
C HIS A 154 -3.16 9.50 12.61
N THR A 155 -2.03 9.92 12.04
CA THR A 155 -1.87 10.16 10.61
C THR A 155 -0.90 9.14 10.02
N ILE A 156 -1.17 8.66 8.81
CA ILE A 156 -0.23 7.79 8.09
C ILE A 156 0.59 8.63 7.14
N TYR A 157 1.91 8.53 7.28
CA TYR A 157 2.88 9.15 6.38
C TYR A 157 3.30 8.14 5.33
N VAL A 158 3.25 8.54 4.06
CA VAL A 158 3.66 7.73 2.93
C VAL A 158 4.66 8.52 2.09
N PRO A 159 5.97 8.22 2.19
CA PRO A 159 6.99 8.90 1.39
C PRO A 159 6.74 8.71 -0.10
N LEU A 160 7.01 9.73 -0.91
CA LEU A 160 6.99 9.59 -2.37
C LEU A 160 8.37 9.13 -2.90
N PRO A 161 8.43 8.26 -3.92
CA PRO A 161 9.70 7.77 -4.47
C PRO A 161 10.50 8.88 -5.16
N ASP A 162 11.83 8.83 -5.02
CA ASP A 162 12.81 9.63 -5.77
C ASP A 162 12.51 11.12 -5.84
N THR A 163 11.87 11.65 -4.79
CA THR A 163 11.62 13.08 -4.70
C THR A 163 12.80 13.75 -4.03
N THR A 164 13.40 14.73 -4.72
CA THR A 164 14.41 15.58 -4.09
C THR A 164 13.78 16.31 -2.91
N PRO A 165 14.49 16.42 -1.77
CA PRO A 165 14.09 17.31 -0.69
C PRO A 165 13.79 18.69 -1.27
N ASP A 166 12.73 19.33 -0.81
CA ASP A 166 12.42 20.69 -1.22
C ASP A 166 13.51 21.67 -0.75
N SER A 167 13.34 22.96 -1.08
CA SER A 167 14.29 24.00 -0.66
C SER A 167 14.49 24.12 0.86
N LYS A 168 13.64 23.48 1.67
CA LYS A 168 13.68 23.42 3.13
C LYS A 168 14.15 22.05 3.66
N GLY A 169 14.48 21.11 2.77
CA GLY A 169 14.97 19.78 3.13
C GLY A 169 13.89 18.75 3.45
N PHE A 170 12.61 19.02 3.14
CA PHE A 170 11.53 18.05 3.33
C PHE A 170 11.25 17.25 2.07
N GLU A 171 11.20 15.92 2.21
CA GLU A 171 10.75 15.04 1.14
C GLU A 171 9.21 15.11 1.04
N PRO A 172 8.65 15.39 -0.14
CA PRO A 172 7.20 15.38 -0.31
C PRO A 172 6.64 14.00 -0.03
N HIS A 173 5.51 13.99 0.66
CA HIS A 173 4.85 12.78 1.14
C HIS A 173 3.34 12.93 1.03
N ILE A 174 2.66 11.80 1.13
CA ILE A 174 1.22 11.74 1.29
C ILE A 174 0.92 11.59 2.78
N GLU A 175 -0.06 12.36 3.24
CA GLU A 175 -0.69 12.17 4.54
C GLU A 175 -2.06 11.52 4.35
N ILE A 176 -2.37 10.57 5.22
CA ILE A 176 -3.68 9.93 5.30
C ILE A 176 -4.22 10.17 6.70
N ASP A 177 -5.34 10.87 6.79
CA ASP A 177 -6.15 10.97 8.01
C ASP A 177 -7.23 9.88 7.94
N PRO A 178 -7.04 8.77 8.66
CA PRO A 178 -7.96 7.65 8.61
C PRO A 178 -9.29 7.96 9.29
N ALA A 179 -9.33 8.89 10.26
CA ALA A 179 -10.56 9.26 10.95
C ALA A 179 -11.49 10.10 10.06
N LYS A 180 -10.91 10.94 9.20
CA LYS A 180 -11.64 11.76 8.22
C LYS A 180 -11.76 11.11 6.85
N HIS A 181 -11.12 9.96 6.63
CA HIS A 181 -11.00 9.30 5.34
C HIS A 181 -10.47 10.26 4.26
N LYS A 182 -9.43 11.03 4.59
CA LYS A 182 -8.84 12.00 3.67
C LYS A 182 -7.40 11.61 3.36
N ILE A 183 -7.03 11.76 2.09
CA ILE A 183 -5.68 11.55 1.60
C ILE A 183 -5.29 12.80 0.83
N TRP A 184 -4.15 13.38 1.15
CA TRP A 184 -3.63 14.53 0.42
C TRP A 184 -2.11 14.48 0.36
N ILE A 185 -1.56 15.15 -0.65
CA ILE A 185 -0.13 15.33 -0.77
C ILE A 185 0.22 16.58 0.01
N GLN A 186 1.12 16.44 0.98
CA GLN A 186 1.76 17.62 1.55
C GLN A 186 2.73 18.17 0.53
N LYS A 187 2.33 19.28 -0.09
CA LYS A 187 3.18 20.19 -0.83
C LYS A 187 3.17 21.48 -0.04
N GLU A 188 4.28 22.20 -0.03
CA GLU A 188 4.29 23.52 0.59
C GLU A 188 3.12 24.38 0.03
N ASP A 189 2.30 24.94 0.92
CA ASP A 189 1.53 26.14 0.64
C ASP A 189 2.53 27.20 0.19
N LYS A 190 2.66 27.44 -1.11
CA LYS A 190 3.32 28.66 -1.57
C LYS A 190 2.54 29.82 -0.96
N PRO A 191 3.14 30.71 -0.14
CA PRO A 191 2.49 31.99 0.08
C PRO A 191 2.33 32.65 -1.30
N GLU A 192 1.09 33.01 -1.65
CA GLU A 192 0.83 33.85 -2.80
C GLU A 192 1.74 35.09 -2.70
N GLN A 193 2.61 35.26 -3.71
CA GLN A 193 3.41 36.47 -3.88
C GLN A 193 2.58 37.52 -4.62
#